data_AF-A0A944SBA7-F1
#
_entry.id   AF-A0A944SBA7-F1
#
_cell.length_a   1.000
_cell.length_b   1.000
_cell.length_c   1.000
_cell.angle_alpha   90.00
_cell.angle_beta   90.00
_cell.angle_gamma   90.00
#
_symmetry.space_group_name_H-M   'P 1'
#
loop_
_entity.id
_entity.type
_entity.pdbx_description
1 polymer ?
#
loop_
_entity_poly.entity_id
_entity_poly.type
_entity_poly.pdbx_seq_one_letter_code
_entity_poly.pdbx_strand_id
1 'polypeptide(L)'
;MKKGITFTLIGLLVALALILLFNQPSIANSNSATTIPQKGLLLPSWKMNNPDYKRHAKGLVTFTHAKHAQDYQATCDKCHHDAEGQPLFLVIGDSAEKCSTCHKETKKVKGEKLSKSEKIVKYHKEALHANCIGCHKEFNIRKGDPKGKGPAPTSCVKCHPKKSKA
;
A
#
# COMPACT_ATOMS: atom_id res chain seq x y z
N MET A 1 39.93 -66.43 -7.25
CA MET A 1 39.71 -64.96 -7.24
C MET A 1 38.21 -64.70 -7.19
N LYS A 2 37.67 -64.52 -5.99
CA LYS A 2 36.26 -64.19 -5.72
C LYS A 2 36.18 -63.47 -4.38
N LYS A 3 35.13 -62.65 -4.24
CA LYS A 3 34.65 -61.84 -3.11
C LYS A 3 34.86 -60.35 -3.42
N GLY A 4 33.83 -59.51 -3.47
CA GLY A 4 32.49 -59.64 -2.92
C GLY A 4 32.18 -58.36 -2.15
N ILE A 5 31.16 -57.65 -2.63
CA ILE A 5 30.60 -56.40 -2.12
C ILE A 5 30.20 -56.53 -0.64
N THR A 6 30.44 -55.51 0.18
CA THR A 6 29.47 -55.07 1.21
C THR A 6 29.70 -53.60 1.58
N PHE A 7 28.76 -52.77 1.12
CA PHE A 7 28.44 -51.44 1.63
C PHE A 7 27.94 -51.57 3.07
N THR A 8 28.65 -51.04 4.05
CA THR A 8 28.11 -50.82 5.40
C THR A 8 28.83 -49.63 6.06
N LEU A 9 28.05 -48.83 6.80
CA LEU A 9 28.50 -47.90 7.87
C LEU A 9 28.72 -46.39 7.58
N ILE A 10 28.03 -45.76 6.61
CA ILE A 10 27.99 -44.27 6.57
C ILE A 10 26.55 -43.68 6.51
N GLY A 11 25.52 -44.53 6.43
CA GLY A 11 24.13 -44.07 6.26
C GLY A 11 23.32 -43.76 7.52
N LEU A 12 23.81 -44.02 8.74
CA LEU A 12 22.95 -43.98 9.94
C LEU A 12 23.21 -42.79 10.90
N LEU A 13 24.25 -42.00 10.69
CA LEU A 13 24.53 -40.83 11.56
C LEU A 13 23.91 -39.52 11.08
N VAL A 14 23.45 -39.45 9.81
CA VAL A 14 22.81 -38.24 9.27
C VAL A 14 21.30 -38.20 9.55
N ALA A 15 20.68 -39.35 9.85
CA ALA A 15 19.23 -39.44 10.08
C ALA A 15 18.79 -39.05 11.51
N LEU A 16 19.70 -38.95 12.48
CA LEU A 16 19.37 -38.61 13.88
C LEU A 16 19.52 -37.12 14.22
N ALA A 17 20.16 -36.32 13.37
CA ALA A 17 20.29 -34.87 13.58
C ALA A 17 19.12 -34.06 12.99
N LEU A 18 18.25 -34.66 12.17
CA LEU A 18 17.14 -33.96 11.51
C LEU A 18 15.81 -33.95 12.31
N ILE A 19 15.72 -34.69 13.42
CA ILE A 19 14.48 -34.84 14.20
C ILE A 19 14.45 -33.91 15.44
N LEU A 20 15.56 -33.23 15.78
CA LEU A 20 15.64 -32.40 16.99
C LEU A 20 15.45 -30.88 16.77
N LEU A 21 15.05 -30.42 15.58
CA LEU A 21 14.76 -28.99 15.34
C LEU A 21 13.27 -28.62 15.27
N PHE A 22 12.34 -29.59 15.42
CA PHE A 22 10.91 -29.35 15.27
C PHE A 22 10.09 -29.34 16.57
N ASN A 23 10.73 -29.18 17.73
CA ASN A 23 9.98 -29.06 18.99
C ASN A 23 10.47 -27.90 19.86
N GLN A 24 10.44 -26.70 19.27
CA GLN A 24 10.45 -25.49 20.08
C GLN A 24 9.01 -25.29 20.60
N PRO A 25 8.79 -25.17 21.93
CA PRO A 25 7.49 -24.80 22.45
C PRO A 25 7.15 -23.44 21.85
N SER A 26 6.02 -23.37 21.15
CA SER A 26 5.47 -22.11 20.68
C SER A 26 5.34 -21.21 21.91
N ILE A 27 6.15 -20.16 21.99
CA ILE A 27 5.90 -19.05 22.89
C ILE A 27 4.58 -18.47 22.39
N ALA A 28 3.49 -18.90 23.03
CA ALA A 28 2.22 -18.22 22.95
C ALA A 28 2.49 -16.82 23.49
N ASN A 29 2.74 -15.89 22.56
CA ASN A 29 2.74 -14.48 22.87
C ASN A 29 1.32 -14.16 23.36
N SER A 30 1.16 -14.08 24.68
CA SER A 30 -0.05 -13.60 25.31
C SER A 30 -0.10 -12.09 25.12
N ASN A 31 -0.38 -11.68 23.89
CA ASN A 31 -1.07 -10.42 23.68
C ASN A 31 -2.44 -10.64 24.31
N SER A 32 -2.58 -10.26 25.58
CA SER A 32 -3.87 -10.07 26.21
C SER A 32 -4.72 -9.32 25.20
N ALA A 33 -5.64 -10.03 24.57
CA ALA A 33 -6.66 -9.47 23.73
C ALA A 33 -7.51 -8.63 24.68
N THR A 34 -7.09 -7.37 24.87
CA THR A 34 -7.99 -6.33 25.31
C THR A 34 -9.09 -6.35 24.28
N THR A 35 -10.21 -6.94 24.66
CA THR A 35 -11.47 -6.92 23.94
C THR A 35 -11.93 -5.47 23.84
N ILE A 36 -11.32 -4.73 22.92
CA ILE A 36 -11.97 -3.61 22.28
C ILE A 36 -13.11 -4.25 21.48
N PRO A 37 -14.37 -3.86 21.70
CA PRO A 37 -15.47 -4.43 20.94
C PRO A 37 -15.21 -4.22 19.45
N GLN A 38 -14.97 -5.30 18.70
CA GLN A 38 -14.75 -5.31 17.25
C GLN A 38 -16.04 -5.00 16.46
N LYS A 39 -16.95 -4.21 17.04
CA LYS A 39 -18.19 -3.77 16.43
C LYS A 39 -17.99 -2.32 16.00
N GLY A 40 -17.39 -2.10 14.82
CA GLY A 40 -17.47 -0.78 14.15
C GLY A 40 -16.19 -0.09 13.71
N LEU A 41 -15.10 -0.80 13.41
CA LEU A 41 -13.92 -0.18 12.77
C LEU A 41 -14.15 -0.03 11.25
N LEU A 42 -15.13 0.80 10.88
CA LEU A 42 -15.39 1.18 9.51
C LEU A 42 -14.27 2.09 9.03
N LEU A 43 -13.41 1.58 8.14
CA LEU A 43 -12.51 2.42 7.37
C LEU A 43 -13.37 3.43 6.56
N PRO A 44 -13.31 4.73 6.88
CA PRO A 44 -14.31 5.67 6.41
C PRO A 44 -14.16 5.92 4.91
N SER A 45 -15.27 6.35 4.31
CA SER A 45 -15.23 7.04 3.02
C SER A 45 -15.31 8.52 3.27
N TRP A 46 -14.45 9.32 2.63
CA TRP A 46 -14.47 10.77 2.81
C TRP A 46 -14.19 11.48 1.50
N LYS A 47 -14.62 12.74 1.43
CA LYS A 47 -14.21 13.64 0.37
C LYS A 47 -12.78 14.09 0.65
N MET A 48 -11.89 13.93 -0.31
CA MET A 48 -10.51 14.42 -0.24
C MET A 48 -10.46 15.94 -0.34
N ASN A 49 -11.00 16.61 0.69
CA ASN A 49 -11.02 18.04 0.84
C ASN A 49 -9.83 18.46 1.70
N ASN A 50 -8.77 18.91 1.04
CA ASN A 50 -7.64 19.51 1.75
C ASN A 50 -7.85 21.04 1.86
N PRO A 51 -7.95 21.61 3.08
CA PRO A 51 -8.14 23.05 3.29
C PRO A 51 -6.95 23.92 2.82
N ASP A 52 -5.76 23.34 2.62
CA ASP A 52 -4.58 24.04 2.11
C ASP A 52 -4.80 24.60 0.67
N TYR A 53 -5.82 24.08 -0.01
CA TYR A 53 -6.25 24.59 -1.31
C TYR A 53 -7.23 25.74 -1.14
N LYS A 54 -6.81 26.98 -1.48
CA LYS A 54 -7.70 28.14 -1.57
C LYS A 54 -8.93 27.89 -2.47
N ARG A 55 -8.73 27.10 -3.54
CA ARG A 55 -9.80 26.68 -4.45
C ARG A 55 -9.45 25.37 -5.14
N HIS A 56 -10.39 24.43 -5.16
CA HIS A 56 -10.25 23.19 -5.92
C HIS A 56 -10.54 23.41 -7.41
N ALA A 57 -9.60 23.04 -8.29
CA ALA A 57 -9.78 23.17 -9.74
C ALA A 57 -10.77 22.14 -10.33
N LYS A 58 -10.90 20.98 -9.68
CA LYS A 58 -11.78 19.86 -10.07
C LYS A 58 -12.73 19.51 -8.93
N GLY A 59 -13.74 18.66 -9.19
CA GLY A 59 -14.59 18.13 -8.13
C GLY A 59 -13.82 17.27 -7.13
N LEU A 60 -14.27 17.27 -5.88
CA LEU A 60 -13.64 16.51 -4.81
C LEU A 60 -13.83 15.00 -5.03
N VAL A 61 -12.71 14.27 -5.01
CA VAL A 61 -12.69 12.81 -5.08
C VAL A 61 -13.26 12.27 -3.77
N THR A 62 -14.22 11.34 -3.85
CA THR A 62 -14.55 10.50 -2.69
C THR A 62 -13.58 9.35 -2.66
N PHE A 63 -12.81 9.22 -1.59
CA PHE A 63 -11.95 8.08 -1.38
C PHE A 63 -12.59 7.14 -0.36
N THR A 64 -12.39 5.83 -0.56
CA THR A 64 -13.02 4.75 0.20
C THR A 64 -11.90 3.86 0.77
N HIS A 65 -11.42 4.13 2.00
CA HIS A 65 -10.31 3.35 2.57
C HIS A 65 -10.65 1.86 2.64
N ALA A 66 -11.86 1.53 3.10
CA ALA A 66 -12.32 0.13 3.24
C ALA A 66 -12.18 -0.63 1.92
N LYS A 67 -12.61 -0.02 0.82
CA LYS A 67 -12.55 -0.64 -0.50
C LYS A 67 -11.11 -0.96 -0.92
N HIS A 68 -10.17 -0.07 -0.64
CA HIS A 68 -8.78 -0.31 -1.01
C HIS A 68 -8.13 -1.38 -0.14
N ALA A 69 -8.36 -1.35 1.17
CA ALA A 69 -7.75 -2.31 2.10
C ALA A 69 -8.41 -3.70 2.05
N GLN A 70 -9.75 -3.76 1.99
CA GLN A 70 -10.52 -5.00 2.11
C GLN A 70 -10.79 -5.61 0.73
N ASP A 71 -11.47 -4.87 -0.15
CA ASP A 71 -11.91 -5.41 -1.44
C ASP A 71 -10.73 -5.58 -2.41
N TYR A 72 -9.81 -4.61 -2.43
CA TYR A 72 -8.67 -4.62 -3.34
C TYR A 72 -7.39 -5.18 -2.71
N GLN A 73 -7.42 -5.48 -1.41
CA GLN A 73 -6.29 -6.04 -0.67
C GLN A 73 -5.00 -5.23 -0.82
N ALA A 74 -5.12 -3.91 -0.97
CA ALA A 74 -3.96 -3.02 -0.95
C ALA A 74 -3.43 -2.94 0.48
N THR A 75 -2.16 -3.27 0.65
CA THR A 75 -1.48 -3.18 1.94
C THR A 75 -1.22 -1.71 2.31
N CYS A 76 -1.13 -1.42 3.61
CA CYS A 76 -1.00 -0.05 4.14
C CYS A 76 0.23 0.67 3.56
N ASP A 77 1.31 -0.07 3.33
CA ASP A 77 2.58 0.41 2.75
C ASP A 77 2.46 0.90 1.30
N LYS A 78 1.37 0.59 0.60
CA LYS A 78 1.14 1.12 -0.76
C LYS A 78 0.80 2.61 -0.78
N CYS A 79 0.39 3.17 0.35
CA CYS A 79 0.02 4.57 0.45
C CYS A 79 0.77 5.29 1.57
N HIS A 80 0.95 4.63 2.71
CA HIS A 80 1.60 5.23 3.87
C HIS A 80 3.10 4.96 3.80
N HIS A 81 3.86 6.05 3.70
CA HIS A 81 5.31 6.05 3.71
C HIS A 81 5.82 7.16 4.63
N ASP A 82 7.06 7.07 5.08
CA ASP A 82 7.74 8.10 5.87
C ASP A 82 8.24 9.27 4.99
N ALA A 83 9.00 10.19 5.58
CA ALA A 83 9.52 11.36 4.87
C ALA A 83 10.58 11.00 3.82
N GLU A 84 11.25 9.87 4.00
CA GLU A 84 12.26 9.29 3.11
C GLU A 84 11.64 8.42 2.01
N GLY A 85 10.31 8.24 2.04
CA GLY A 85 9.56 7.43 1.08
C GLY A 85 9.61 5.94 1.37
N GLN A 86 10.07 5.53 2.56
CA GLN A 86 10.03 4.13 2.98
C GLN A 86 8.62 3.72 3.38
N PRO A 87 8.19 2.51 2.98
CA PRO A 87 6.87 1.99 3.30
C PRO A 87 6.64 1.86 4.82
N LEU A 88 5.46 2.28 5.27
CA LEU A 88 5.00 2.11 6.65
C LEU A 88 4.02 0.93 6.76
N PHE A 89 4.35 -0.04 7.60
CA PHE A 89 3.54 -1.24 7.86
C PHE A 89 2.58 -1.00 9.03
N LEU A 90 1.56 -0.18 8.78
CA LEU A 90 0.56 0.21 9.78
C LEU A 90 -0.52 -0.86 9.98
N VAL A 91 -1.13 -0.89 11.17
CA VAL A 91 -2.36 -1.62 11.45
C VAL A 91 -3.55 -0.66 11.65
N ILE A 92 -4.78 -1.18 11.60
CA ILE A 92 -5.96 -0.33 11.75
C ILE A 92 -6.02 0.23 13.18
N GLY A 93 -6.12 1.55 13.29
CA GLY A 93 -6.09 2.28 14.55
C GLY A 93 -4.80 3.08 14.74
N ASP A 94 -3.75 2.75 13.98
CA ASP A 94 -2.53 3.56 13.97
C ASP A 94 -2.81 4.95 13.39
N SER A 95 -2.09 5.94 13.92
CA SER A 95 -2.12 7.29 13.38
C SER A 95 -1.30 7.34 12.08
N ALA A 96 -1.86 7.99 11.07
CA ALA A 96 -1.16 8.27 9.82
C ALA A 96 -1.18 9.77 9.55
N GLU A 97 -0.02 10.30 9.17
CA GLU A 97 0.10 11.69 8.76
C GLU A 97 -0.61 11.97 7.43
N LYS A 98 -1.06 13.21 7.26
CA LYS A 98 -1.64 13.65 5.98
C LYS A 98 -0.55 13.76 4.94
N CYS A 99 -0.86 13.42 3.69
CA CYS A 99 0.08 13.59 2.57
C CYS A 99 0.60 15.03 2.47
N SER A 100 -0.27 16.02 2.74
CA SER A 100 0.09 17.44 2.70
C SER A 100 0.99 17.91 3.84
N THR A 101 1.22 17.09 4.87
CA THR A 101 2.23 17.37 5.90
C THR A 101 3.62 17.45 5.29
N CYS A 102 3.93 16.65 4.25
CA CYS A 102 5.22 16.67 3.56
C CYS A 102 5.11 17.22 2.13
N HIS A 103 4.07 16.82 1.39
CA HIS A 103 3.80 17.28 0.03
C HIS A 103 2.96 18.56 0.03
N LYS A 104 3.54 19.68 0.48
CA LYS A 104 2.79 20.87 0.92
C LYS A 104 2.24 21.74 -0.21
N GLU A 105 2.91 21.82 -1.35
CA GLU A 105 2.59 22.84 -2.34
C GLU A 105 1.31 22.50 -3.13
N THR A 106 0.36 23.43 -3.14
CA THR A 106 -0.96 23.25 -3.78
C THR A 106 -1.07 23.89 -5.15
N LYS A 107 -0.12 24.76 -5.53
CA LYS A 107 -0.12 25.48 -6.82
C LYS A 107 1.26 25.43 -7.46
N LYS A 108 1.32 24.98 -8.72
CA LYS A 108 2.55 24.99 -9.51
C LYS A 108 3.05 26.41 -9.74
N VAL A 109 4.37 26.60 -9.58
CA VAL A 109 5.07 27.84 -9.92
C VAL A 109 5.34 27.87 -11.43
N LYS A 110 4.99 28.99 -12.09
CA LYS A 110 5.22 29.15 -13.54
C LYS A 110 6.72 29.25 -13.82
N GLY A 111 7.18 28.54 -14.86
CA GLY A 111 8.60 28.55 -15.26
C GLY A 111 9.50 27.61 -14.44
N GLU A 112 8.95 26.92 -13.46
CA GLU A 112 9.71 26.01 -12.62
C GLU A 112 10.13 24.74 -13.39
N LYS A 113 11.44 24.46 -13.38
CA LYS A 113 12.04 23.28 -14.03
C LYS A 113 12.41 22.23 -12.99
N LEU A 114 11.41 21.52 -12.50
CA LEU A 114 11.61 20.33 -11.66
C LEU A 114 11.44 19.05 -12.48
N SER A 115 12.25 18.04 -12.14
CA SER A 115 12.04 16.65 -12.55
C SER A 115 10.70 16.12 -12.04
N LYS A 116 10.32 14.93 -12.50
CA LYS A 116 9.06 14.30 -12.08
C LYS A 116 9.07 13.95 -10.59
N SER A 117 10.18 13.42 -10.07
CA SER A 117 10.33 13.06 -8.65
C SER A 117 10.28 14.29 -7.75
N GLU A 118 10.98 15.35 -8.11
CA GLU A 118 10.93 16.61 -7.36
C GLU A 118 9.51 17.21 -7.32
N LYS A 119 8.75 17.10 -8.43
CA LYS A 119 7.34 17.52 -8.45
C LYS A 119 6.48 16.69 -7.51
N ILE A 120 6.71 15.38 -7.45
CA ILE A 120 5.99 14.46 -6.54
C ILE A 120 6.26 14.86 -5.09
N VAL A 121 7.53 15.05 -4.73
CA VAL A 121 7.92 15.48 -3.38
C VAL A 121 7.30 16.84 -3.04
N LYS A 122 7.38 17.81 -3.95
CA LYS A 122 6.95 19.19 -3.68
C LYS A 122 5.43 19.36 -3.63
N TYR A 123 4.71 18.79 -4.60
CA TYR A 123 3.30 19.13 -4.84
C TYR A 123 2.35 18.02 -4.42
N HIS A 124 1.44 18.33 -3.49
CA HIS A 124 0.39 17.41 -2.99
C HIS A 124 -0.36 16.67 -4.11
N LYS A 125 -0.76 17.43 -5.14
CA LYS A 125 -1.48 16.90 -6.31
C LYS A 125 -0.65 15.85 -7.05
N GLU A 126 0.65 16.10 -7.22
CA GLU A 126 1.51 15.23 -8.01
C GLU A 126 1.82 13.95 -7.23
N ALA A 127 1.97 14.01 -5.90
CA ALA A 127 2.03 12.83 -5.03
C ALA A 127 0.78 11.96 -5.15
N LEU A 128 -0.41 12.54 -4.99
CA LEU A 128 -1.68 11.81 -5.16
C LEU A 128 -1.82 11.19 -6.54
N HIS A 129 -1.54 11.96 -7.60
CA HIS A 129 -1.65 11.45 -8.96
C HIS A 129 -0.63 10.36 -9.27
N ALA A 130 0.60 10.46 -8.76
CA ALA A 130 1.60 9.42 -8.93
C ALA A 130 1.16 8.13 -8.26
N ASN A 131 0.73 8.20 -6.99
CA ASN A 131 0.32 7.02 -6.23
C ASN A 131 -0.97 6.39 -6.80
N CYS A 132 -2.06 7.15 -6.83
CA CYS A 132 -3.38 6.61 -7.17
C CYS A 132 -3.47 6.19 -8.64
N ILE A 133 -3.05 7.05 -9.58
CA ILE A 133 -3.14 6.73 -11.01
C ILE A 133 -2.11 5.68 -11.39
N GLY A 134 -0.93 5.68 -10.76
CA GLY A 134 0.11 4.67 -10.97
C GLY A 134 -0.41 3.27 -10.65
N CYS A 135 -0.85 3.07 -9.40
CA CYS A 135 -1.40 1.78 -8.95
C CYS A 135 -2.59 1.32 -9.81
N HIS A 136 -3.51 2.23 -10.15
CA HIS A 136 -4.65 1.89 -11.01
C HIS A 136 -4.23 1.47 -12.43
N LYS A 137 -3.23 2.13 -13.03
CA LYS A 137 -2.70 1.73 -14.34
C LYS A 137 -2.05 0.36 -14.28
N GLU A 138 -1.21 0.11 -13.27
CA GLU A 138 -0.56 -1.18 -13.07
C GLU A 138 -1.56 -2.30 -12.83
N PHE A 139 -2.59 -2.05 -12.03
CA PHE A 139 -3.69 -2.99 -11.85
C PHE A 139 -4.38 -3.30 -13.18
N ASN A 140 -4.72 -2.29 -13.97
CA ASN A 140 -5.38 -2.48 -15.26
C ASN A 140 -4.49 -3.27 -16.24
N ILE A 141 -3.18 -3.02 -16.25
CA ILE A 141 -2.20 -3.78 -17.04
C ILE A 141 -2.16 -5.24 -16.59
N ARG A 142 -2.06 -5.50 -15.28
CA ARG A 142 -2.11 -6.87 -14.72
C ARG A 142 -3.41 -7.60 -15.03
N LYS A 143 -4.51 -6.88 -15.25
CA LYS A 143 -5.81 -7.43 -15.64
C LYS A 143 -5.99 -7.55 -17.16
N GLY A 144 -4.95 -7.29 -17.96
CA GLY A 144 -4.93 -7.55 -19.40
C GLY A 144 -5.18 -6.33 -20.30
N ASP A 145 -5.28 -5.11 -19.74
CA ASP A 145 -5.31 -3.89 -20.56
C ASP A 145 -3.90 -3.27 -20.65
N PRO A 146 -3.15 -3.48 -21.75
CA PRO A 146 -1.78 -2.98 -21.88
C PRO A 146 -1.67 -1.46 -21.88
N LYS A 147 -2.78 -0.74 -22.10
CA LYS A 147 -2.82 0.73 -22.05
C LYS A 147 -3.18 1.26 -20.65
N GLY A 148 -3.49 0.38 -19.70
CA GLY A 148 -3.84 0.73 -18.32
C GLY A 148 -5.16 1.50 -18.19
N LYS A 149 -6.11 1.34 -19.12
CA LYS A 149 -7.36 2.12 -19.20
C LYS A 149 -8.59 1.41 -18.65
N GLY A 150 -8.43 0.19 -18.15
CA GLY A 150 -9.46 -0.72 -17.67
C GLY A 150 -10.34 -0.21 -16.51
N PRO A 151 -10.86 -1.12 -15.67
CA PRO A 151 -11.90 -0.77 -14.70
C PRO A 151 -11.40 0.17 -13.59
N ALA A 152 -10.13 0.09 -13.19
CA ALA A 152 -9.58 1.03 -12.22
C ALA A 152 -9.45 2.44 -12.85
N PRO A 153 -9.88 3.51 -12.15
CA PRO A 153 -10.02 4.82 -12.77
C PRO A 153 -8.67 5.50 -12.97
N THR A 154 -8.32 5.76 -14.23
CA THR A 154 -7.03 6.42 -14.61
C THR A 154 -7.21 7.74 -15.37
N SER A 155 -8.45 8.14 -15.64
CA SER A 155 -8.79 9.39 -16.33
C SER A 155 -9.38 10.42 -15.37
N CYS A 156 -9.20 11.71 -15.67
CA CYS A 156 -9.61 12.80 -14.77
C CYS A 156 -11.06 12.71 -14.33
N VAL A 157 -11.98 12.43 -15.26
CA VAL A 157 -13.44 12.42 -15.00
C VAL A 157 -13.91 11.17 -14.25
N LYS A 158 -13.14 10.08 -14.28
CA LYS A 158 -13.45 8.86 -13.53
C LYS A 158 -13.13 9.01 -12.04
N CYS A 159 -12.21 9.91 -11.67
CA CYS A 159 -11.90 10.22 -10.27
C CYS A 159 -12.57 11.51 -9.80
N HIS A 160 -12.49 12.57 -10.60
CA HIS A 160 -13.05 13.87 -10.26
C HIS A 160 -14.45 14.01 -10.86
N PRO A 161 -15.51 13.95 -10.03
CA PRO A 161 -16.86 14.20 -10.52
C PRO A 161 -16.95 15.62 -11.10
N LYS A 162 -17.82 15.81 -12.08
CA LYS A 162 -18.18 17.16 -12.52
C LYS A 162 -18.65 17.93 -11.29
N LYS A 163 -18.13 19.15 -11.12
CA LYS A 163 -18.66 20.04 -10.08
C LYS A 163 -20.16 20.16 -10.34
N SER A 164 -20.99 19.83 -9.36
CA SER A 164 -22.40 20.17 -9.44
C SER A 164 -22.47 21.68 -9.66
N LYS A 165 -23.27 22.12 -10.63
CA LYS A 165 -23.68 23.52 -10.66
C LYS A 165 -24.49 23.71 -9.38
N ALA A 166 -23.90 24.37 -8.39
CA ALA A 166 -24.64 24.92 -7.26
C ALA A 166 -25.40 26.15 -7.75
#